data_AF-A0A804MVA5-F1
#
_entry.id   AF-A0A804MVA5-F1
#
_cell.length_a   1.000
_cell.length_b   1.000
_cell.length_c   1.000
_cell.angle_alpha   90.00
_cell.angle_beta   90.00
_cell.angle_gamma   90.00
#
_symmetry.space_group_name_H-M   'P 1'
#
loop_
_entity.id
_entity.type
_entity.pdbx_description
1 polymer ?
#
loop_
_entity_poly.entity_id
_entity_poly.type
_entity_poly.pdbx_seq_one_letter_code
_entity_poly.pdbx_strand_id
1 'polypeptide(L)' 'MMSSPMLETINVTGCLALRRLPAVGGRLGQPPTVVCEKDWWNALEWDGLEAKHHPSLFRPKHSCHYRKPKLLRGSVLR' A
#
# COMPACT_ATOMS: atom_id res chain seq x y z
N MET A 1 -12.39 -13.50 -10.05
CA MET A 1 -12.64 -12.25 -9.29
C MET A 1 -12.47 -12.59 -7.81
N MET A 2 -11.38 -12.20 -7.17
CA MET A 2 -11.17 -12.47 -5.74
C MET A 2 -11.95 -11.42 -4.94
N SER A 3 -13.06 -11.82 -4.33
CA SER A 3 -13.79 -11.02 -3.36
C SER A 3 -13.32 -11.43 -1.97
N SER A 4 -12.80 -10.47 -1.20
CA SER A 4 -12.57 -10.65 0.23
C SER A 4 -13.63 -9.86 0.98
N PRO A 5 -14.77 -10.49 1.33
CA PRO A 5 -15.92 -9.76 1.90
C PRO A 5 -15.65 -9.22 3.32
N MET A 6 -14.60 -9.68 3.99
CA MET A 6 -14.27 -9.33 5.37
C MET A 6 -12.80 -8.90 5.52
N LEU A 7 -12.22 -8.30 4.47
CA LEU A 7 -10.85 -7.82 4.54
C LEU A 7 -10.77 -6.61 5.49
N GLU A 8 -10.22 -6.82 6.68
CA GLU A 8 -10.08 -5.73 7.66
C GLU A 8 -8.76 -4.99 7.53
N THR A 9 -7.67 -5.73 7.30
CA THR A 9 -6.30 -5.17 7.28
C THR A 9 -5.46 -5.74 6.13
N ILE A 10 -4.78 -4.86 5.40
CA ILE A 10 -3.75 -5.19 4.40
C ILE A 10 -2.41 -4.77 4.99
N ASN A 11 -1.46 -5.69 5.11
CA ASN A 11 -0.10 -5.35 5.54
C ASN A 11 0.85 -5.45 4.35
N VAL A 12 1.46 -4.33 3.98
CA VAL A 12 2.46 -4.26 2.91
C VAL A 12 3.80 -3.88 3.53
N THR A 13 4.72 -4.85 3.58
CA THR A 13 6.08 -4.67 4.09
C THR A 13 7.08 -5.24 3.10
N GLY A 14 8.16 -4.50 2.80
CA GLY A 14 9.25 -4.99 1.93
C GLY A 14 8.91 -5.13 0.45
N CYS A 15 7.65 -4.94 0.05
CA CYS A 15 7.19 -5.03 -1.33
C CYS A 15 7.24 -3.67 -2.05
N LEU A 16 8.44 -3.06 -2.11
CA LEU A 16 8.61 -1.74 -2.72
C LEU A 16 8.27 -1.69 -4.23
N ALA A 17 8.33 -2.84 -4.91
CA ALA A 17 7.97 -2.94 -6.33
C ALA A 17 6.44 -3.01 -6.56
N LEU A 18 5.63 -3.16 -5.52
CA LEU A 18 4.18 -3.26 -5.64
C LEU A 18 3.62 -1.84 -5.79
N ARG A 19 3.17 -1.46 -6.98
CA ARG A 19 2.75 -0.07 -7.27
C ARG A 19 1.24 0.14 -7.22
N ARG A 20 0.45 -0.91 -7.02
CA ARG A 20 -1.02 -0.85 -7.07
C ARG A 20 -1.65 -1.76 -6.03
N LEU A 21 -2.65 -1.24 -5.31
CA LEU A 21 -3.46 -2.04 -4.40
C LEU A 21 -4.61 -2.72 -5.15
N PRO A 22 -5.09 -3.88 -4.65
CA PRO A 22 -6.27 -4.52 -5.23
C PRO A 22 -7.52 -3.68 -5.03
N ALA A 23 -8.46 -3.78 -5.96
CA ALA A 23 -9.73 -3.08 -5.89
C ALA A 23 -10.52 -3.53 -4.68
N VAL A 24 -10.78 -2.59 -3.77
CA VAL A 24 -11.70 -2.82 -2.67
C VAL A 24 -13.08 -2.42 -3.16
N GLY A 25 -13.76 -3.40 -3.77
CA GLY A 25 -15.15 -3.28 -4.18
C GLY A 25 -16.03 -4.18 -3.33
N GLY A 26 -17.03 -3.59 -2.69
CA GLY A 26 -17.99 -4.35 -1.91
C GLY A 26 -18.57 -3.51 -0.79
N ARG A 27 -19.70 -3.96 -0.23
CA ARG A 27 -20.44 -3.34 0.88
C ARG A 27 -19.67 -3.36 2.22
N LEU A 28 -18.35 -3.26 2.18
CA LEU A 28 -17.54 -3.05 3.36
C LEU A 28 -17.94 -1.67 3.89
N GLY A 29 -18.82 -1.66 4.89
CA GLY A 29 -19.20 -0.44 5.59
C GLY A 29 -18.00 0.27 6.23
N GLN A 30 -16.87 -0.42 6.32
CA GLN A 30 -15.60 0.11 6.80
C GLN A 30 -14.48 -0.09 5.76
N PRO A 31 -13.75 0.98 5.41
CA PRO A 31 -12.58 0.87 4.54
C PRO A 31 -11.47 0.05 5.23
N PRO A 32 -10.81 -0.88 4.51
CA PRO A 32 -9.74 -1.68 5.07
C PRO A 32 -8.56 -0.81 5.51
N THR A 33 -7.95 -1.21 6.63
CA THR A 33 -6.75 -0.55 7.13
C THR A 33 -5.53 -1.06 6.38
N VAL A 34 -4.77 -0.19 5.73
CA VAL A 34 -3.56 -0.57 5.02
C VAL A 34 -2.35 -0.20 5.87
N VAL A 35 -1.76 -1.17 6.53
CA VAL A 35 -0.47 -1.01 7.20
C VAL A 35 0.61 -0.99 6.14
N CYS A 36 1.26 0.15 5.96
CA CYS A 36 2.23 0.32 4.87
C CYS A 36 3.34 1.31 5.22
N GLU A 37 4.42 1.28 4.45
CA GLU A 37 5.48 2.28 4.50
C GLU A 37 4.99 3.60 3.89
N LYS A 38 5.35 4.73 4.49
CA LYS A 38 4.89 6.05 4.04
C LYS A 38 5.33 6.37 2.62
N ASP A 39 6.59 6.13 2.29
CA ASP A 39 7.12 6.39 0.94
C ASP A 39 6.46 5.49 -0.10
N TRP A 40 6.23 4.23 0.27
CA TRP A 40 5.52 3.27 -0.58
C TRP A 40 4.08 3.72 -0.85
N TRP A 41 3.35 4.14 0.17
CA TRP A 41 1.98 4.67 0.03
C TRP A 41 1.92 5.88 -0.92
N ASN A 42 2.91 6.77 -0.83
CA ASN A 42 3.00 7.94 -1.70
C ASN A 42 3.39 7.59 -3.14
N ALA A 43 4.11 6.47 -3.34
CA ALA A 43 4.54 5.98 -4.66
C ALA A 43 3.50 5.10 -5.36
N LEU A 44 2.38 4.77 -4.69
CA LEU A 44 1.28 4.02 -5.28
C LEU A 44 0.64 4.77 -6.44
N GLU A 45 0.32 4.02 -7.49
CA GLU A 45 -0.48 4.45 -8.62
C GLU A 45 -1.96 4.17 -8.33
N TRP A 46 -2.80 5.18 -8.51
CA TRP A 46 -4.24 5.11 -8.25
C TRP A 46 -5.00 5.31 -9.56
N ASP A 47 -5.76 4.30 -9.99
CA ASP A 47 -6.55 4.36 -11.23
C ASP A 47 -7.83 5.22 -11.09
N GLY A 48 -8.16 5.67 -9.87
CA GLY A 48 -9.29 6.55 -9.59
C GLY A 48 -10.49 5.84 -8.96
N LEU A 49 -11.53 6.62 -8.64
CA LEU A 49 -12.74 6.12 -7.97
C LEU A 49 -13.55 5.15 -8.84
N GLU A 50 -13.58 5.37 -10.16
CA GLU A 50 -14.29 4.51 -11.12
C GLU A 50 -13.78 3.07 -11.08
N ALA A 51 -12.45 2.90 -10.95
CA ALA A 51 -11.80 1.61 -10.80
C ALA A 51 -11.86 1.04 -9.37
N LYS A 52 -12.51 1.75 -8.43
CA LYS A 52 -12.47 1.47 -6.98
C LYS A 52 -11.03 1.42 -6.44
N HIS A 53 -10.14 2.18 -7.07
CA HIS A 53 -8.71 2.29 -6.81
C HIS A 53 -8.40 3.73 -6.43
N HIS A 54 -8.90 4.17 -5.28
CA HIS A 54 -8.68 5.52 -4.79
C HIS A 54 -8.27 5.49 -3.31
N PRO A 55 -7.32 6.33 -2.88
CA PRO A 55 -6.82 6.30 -1.50
C PRO A 55 -7.89 6.54 -0.45
N SER A 56 -8.99 7.26 -0.76
CA SER A 56 -10.12 7.48 0.17
C SER A 56 -10.84 6.20 0.57
N LEU A 57 -10.71 5.12 -0.21
CA LEU A 57 -11.32 3.82 0.06
C LEU A 57 -10.53 3.00 1.08
N PHE A 58 -9.39 3.51 1.54
CA PHE A 58 -8.47 2.81 2.42
C PHE A 58 -8.11 3.70 3.62
N ARG A 59 -7.77 3.06 4.74
CA ARG A 59 -7.22 3.76 5.91
C ARG A 59 -5.73 3.46 6.01
N PRO A 60 -4.84 4.33 5.50
CA PRO A 60 -3.40 4.10 5.64
C PRO A 60 -3.00 4.20 7.11
N LYS A 61 -2.33 3.16 7.61
CA LYS A 61 -1.68 3.13 8.91
C LYS A 61 -0.18 3.01 8.67
N HIS A 62 0.53 4.12 8.76
CA HIS A 62 1.96 4.09 8.50
C HIS A 62 2.69 3.32 9.60
N SER A 63 3.44 2.30 9.21
CA SER A 63 4.35 1.63 10.14
C SER A 63 5.49 2.59 10.50
N CYS A 64 5.70 2.84 11.79
CA CYS A 64 6.81 3.64 12.29
C CYS A 64 8.18 2.99 12.03
N HIS A 65 8.20 1.71 11.63
CA HIS A 65 9.42 0.88 11.55
C HIS A 65 10.13 0.98 10.21
N TYR A 66 9.90 2.07 9.47
CA TYR A 66 10.62 2.36 8.24
C TYR A 66 12.14 2.38 8.49
N ARG A 67 12.80 1.27 8.16
CA ARG A 67 14.20 1.29 7.80
C ARG A 67 14.25 1.94 6.44
N LYS A 68 14.69 3.21 6.40
CA LYS A 68 15.11 3.87 5.16
C LYS A 68 15.85 2.82 4.33
N PRO A 69 15.49 2.59 3.05
CA PRO A 69 16.33 1.76 2.20
C PRO A 69 17.70 2.41 2.33
N LYS A 70 18.64 1.71 2.97
CA LYS A 70 20.02 2.17 3.05
C LYS A 70 20.34 2.35 1.59
N LEU A 71 20.39 3.60 1.12
CA LEU A 71 21.00 3.94 -0.16
C LEU A 71 22.24 3.07 -0.14
N LEU A 72 22.30 2.10 -1.06
CA LEU A 72 23.47 1.27 -1.23
C LEU A 72 24.55 2.29 -1.46
N ARG A 73 25.27 2.67 -0.39
CA ARG A 73 26.38 3.61 -0.44
C ARG A 73 27.26 2.92 -1.43
N GLY A 74 27.27 3.43 -2.66
CA GLY A 74 27.99 2.81 -3.74
C GLY A 74 29.37 2.53 -3.19
N SER A 75 29.67 1.25 -2.99
CA SER A 75 30.99 0.82 -2.67
C SER A 75 31.74 1.16 -3.94
N VAL A 76 32.41 2.31 -3.94
CA VAL A 76 33.40 2.61 -4.97
C VAL A 76 34.47 1.55 -4.76
N LEU A 77 34.41 0.49 -5.57
CA LEU A 77 35.55 -0.41 -5.72
C LEU A 77 36.61 0.43 -6.41
N ARG A 78 37.57 0.89 -5.61
CA ARG A 78 38.75 1.61 -6.06
C ARG A 78 39.72 0.66 -6.74
#